data_AF-A0A5P8M428-F1
#
_entry.id   AF-A0A5P8M428-F1
#
_cell.length_a   1.000
_cell.length_b   1.000
_cell.length_c   1.000
_cell.angle_alpha   90.00
_cell.angle_beta   90.00
_cell.angle_gamma   90.00
#
_symmetry.space_group_name_H-M   'P 1'
#
loop_
_entity.id
_entity.type
_entity.pdbx_description
1 polymer ?
#
loop_
_entity_poly.entity_id
_entity_poly.type
_entity_poly.pdbx_seq_one_letter_code
_entity_poly.pdbx_strand_id
1 'polypeptide(L)'
;MADNELKKVYRTYQTIRPDGTYFALMYWPPDVEVVHPYTTDPIPDELKAKLPFYDWSQLKWIDGSADTLKLQLSQLAAGLKSTGQTAATANTTATDAKTAAEGASSQAEQLQAALLEISDLVLSSTIAKDDTNPVEGGTK
;
A
#
# COMPACT_ATOMS: atom_id res chain seq x y z
N MET A 1 -48.76 -22.45 -27.41
CA MET A 1 -47.66 -21.72 -26.75
C MET A 1 -46.70 -22.79 -26.29
N ALA A 2 -45.53 -22.94 -26.92
CA ALA A 2 -44.54 -23.88 -26.42
C ALA A 2 -43.94 -23.25 -25.17
N ASP A 3 -44.11 -23.89 -24.01
CA ASP A 3 -43.38 -23.55 -22.80
C ASP A 3 -41.89 -23.66 -23.12
N ASN A 4 -41.25 -22.52 -23.32
CA ASN A 4 -39.85 -22.44 -23.67
C ASN A 4 -39.04 -22.66 -22.39
N GLU A 5 -39.02 -23.89 -21.90
CA GLU A 5 -38.36 -24.27 -20.66
C GLU A 5 -36.85 -24.05 -20.82
N LEU A 6 -36.35 -22.99 -20.18
CA LEU A 6 -34.94 -22.64 -20.24
C LEU A 6 -34.11 -23.66 -19.46
N LYS A 7 -33.04 -24.17 -20.06
CA LYS A 7 -32.10 -25.05 -19.36
C LYS A 7 -31.13 -24.25 -18.50
N LYS A 8 -30.79 -24.81 -17.34
CA LYS A 8 -29.75 -24.29 -16.44
C LYS A 8 -28.38 -24.57 -17.03
N VAL A 9 -27.58 -23.52 -17.16
CA VAL A 9 -26.22 -23.57 -17.69
C VAL A 9 -25.29 -22.91 -16.68
N TYR A 10 -24.26 -23.62 -16.27
CA TYR A 10 -23.21 -23.12 -15.40
C TYR A 10 -22.04 -22.65 -16.24
N ARG A 11 -21.77 -21.35 -16.25
CA ARG A 11 -20.50 -20.82 -16.73
C ARG A 11 -19.45 -21.07 -15.67
N THR A 12 -18.36 -21.73 -16.01
CA THR A 12 -17.27 -22.08 -15.08
C THR A 12 -16.10 -21.12 -15.25
N TYR A 13 -15.32 -20.91 -14.19
CA TYR A 13 -14.20 -19.99 -14.14
C TYR A 13 -12.99 -20.67 -13.47
N GLN A 14 -11.80 -20.34 -13.95
CA GLN A 14 -10.54 -20.81 -13.36
C GLN A 14 -10.16 -20.06 -12.08
N THR A 15 -10.69 -18.85 -11.92
CA THR A 15 -10.43 -17.97 -10.77
C THR A 15 -11.72 -17.70 -10.03
N ILE A 16 -11.64 -17.57 -8.70
CA ILE A 16 -12.79 -17.17 -7.89
C ILE A 16 -13.28 -15.79 -8.34
N ARG A 17 -14.58 -15.68 -8.52
CA ARG A 17 -15.23 -14.41 -8.84
C ARG A 17 -15.37 -13.55 -7.57
N PRO A 18 -15.68 -12.24 -7.70
CA PRO A 18 -15.93 -11.37 -6.55
C PRO A 18 -17.08 -11.84 -5.64
N ASP A 19 -18.02 -12.63 -6.18
CA ASP A 19 -19.13 -13.23 -5.43
C ASP A 19 -18.71 -14.47 -4.62
N GLY A 20 -17.43 -14.84 -4.66
CA GLY A 20 -16.90 -15.96 -3.91
C GLY A 20 -17.15 -17.33 -4.56
N THR A 21 -17.49 -17.40 -5.85
CA THR A 21 -17.76 -18.67 -6.56
C THR A 21 -16.87 -18.87 -7.79
N TYR A 22 -16.72 -20.11 -8.24
CA TYR A 22 -16.08 -20.45 -9.53
C TYR A 22 -17.07 -20.61 -10.68
N PHE A 23 -18.33 -20.23 -10.49
CA PHE A 23 -19.34 -20.40 -11.52
C PHE A 23 -20.33 -19.24 -11.57
N ALA A 24 -21.12 -19.18 -12.64
CA ALA A 24 -22.29 -18.33 -12.75
C ALA A 24 -23.44 -19.16 -13.33
N LEU A 25 -24.60 -19.12 -12.68
CA LEU A 25 -25.79 -19.77 -13.20
C LEU A 25 -26.45 -18.88 -14.26
N MET A 26 -26.72 -19.46 -15.42
CA MET A 26 -27.38 -18.86 -16.57
C MET A 26 -28.54 -19.75 -17.03
N TYR A 27 -29.47 -19.16 -17.77
CA TYR A 27 -30.63 -19.86 -18.32
C TYR A 27 -30.65 -19.66 -19.83
N TRP A 28 -30.48 -20.74 -20.58
CA TRP A 28 -30.41 -20.72 -22.05
C TRP A 28 -31.59 -21.47 -22.67
N PRO A 29 -31.98 -21.12 -23.90
CA PRO A 29 -32.88 -21.94 -24.68
C PRO A 29 -32.36 -23.38 -24.83
N PRO A 30 -33.24 -24.40 -24.86
CA PRO A 30 -32.84 -25.81 -24.85
C PRO A 30 -32.02 -26.22 -26.08
N ASP A 31 -32.24 -25.56 -27.22
CA ASP A 31 -31.61 -25.77 -28.53
C ASP A 31 -30.17 -25.24 -28.63
N VAL A 32 -29.72 -24.40 -27.69
CA VAL A 32 -28.35 -23.84 -27.73
C VAL A 32 -27.33 -24.86 -27.24
N GLU A 33 -26.35 -25.23 -28.07
CA GLU A 33 -25.27 -26.13 -27.65
C GLU A 33 -24.45 -25.52 -26.50
N VAL A 34 -24.10 -26.35 -25.51
CA VAL A 34 -23.33 -25.95 -24.33
C VAL A 34 -21.91 -26.46 -24.50
N VAL A 35 -20.97 -25.53 -24.68
CA VAL A 35 -19.54 -25.81 -24.89
C VAL A 35 -18.69 -25.10 -23.85
N HIS A 36 -17.44 -25.54 -23.64
CA HIS A 36 -16.51 -24.88 -22.72
C HIS A 36 -16.46 -23.35 -22.96
N PRO A 37 -16.56 -22.50 -21.92
CA PRO A 37 -16.48 -22.81 -20.48
C PRO A 37 -17.84 -23.04 -19.79
N TYR A 38 -18.85 -23.54 -20.50
CA TYR A 38 -20.20 -23.77 -19.98
C TYR A 38 -20.51 -25.26 -19.82
N THR A 39 -21.18 -25.64 -18.73
CA THR A 39 -21.66 -27.01 -18.48
C THR A 39 -23.11 -27.00 -18.01
N THR A 40 -23.86 -28.06 -18.32
CA THR A 40 -25.21 -28.31 -17.78
C THR A 40 -25.20 -29.25 -16.59
N ASP A 41 -24.02 -29.77 -16.23
CA ASP A 41 -23.91 -30.74 -15.15
C ASP A 41 -24.34 -30.11 -13.82
N PRO A 42 -25.30 -30.73 -13.11
CA PRO A 42 -25.77 -30.19 -11.85
C PRO A 42 -24.66 -30.26 -10.80
N ILE A 43 -24.57 -29.21 -9.98
CA ILE A 43 -23.66 -29.19 -8.83
C ILE A 43 -24.16 -30.22 -7.80
N PRO A 44 -23.33 -31.21 -7.41
CA PRO A 44 -23.65 -32.18 -6.37
C PRO A 44 -24.02 -31.52 -5.05
N ASP A 45 -25.01 -32.06 -4.33
CA ASP A 45 -25.48 -31.50 -3.06
C ASP A 45 -24.37 -31.36 -2.01
N GLU A 46 -23.43 -32.32 -1.98
CA GLU A 46 -22.26 -32.31 -1.10
C GLU A 46 -21.31 -31.12 -1.34
N LEU A 47 -21.33 -30.54 -2.55
CA LEU A 47 -20.52 -29.38 -2.90
C LEU A 47 -21.28 -28.06 -2.73
N LYS A 48 -22.62 -28.08 -2.64
CA LYS A 48 -23.42 -26.86 -2.43
C LYS A 48 -23.11 -26.12 -1.14
N ALA A 49 -22.67 -26.85 -0.11
CA ALA A 49 -22.21 -26.29 1.17
C ALA A 49 -20.72 -25.90 1.17
N LYS A 50 -20.02 -26.08 0.06
CA LYS A 50 -18.58 -25.83 -0.10
C LYS A 50 -18.35 -24.84 -1.25
N LEU A 51 -17.20 -24.94 -1.91
CA LEU A 51 -16.85 -24.16 -3.08
C LEU A 51 -16.79 -25.04 -4.33
N PRO A 52 -17.90 -25.23 -5.07
CA PRO A 52 -17.91 -26.01 -6.29
C PRO A 52 -16.97 -25.41 -7.34
N PHE A 53 -16.04 -26.22 -7.83
CA PHE A 53 -15.18 -25.94 -8.97
C PHE A 53 -15.35 -27.06 -9.99
N TYR A 54 -15.51 -26.71 -11.27
CA TYR A 54 -15.68 -27.72 -12.32
C TYR A 54 -14.34 -28.07 -12.95
N ASP A 55 -13.89 -29.30 -12.75
CA ASP A 55 -12.65 -29.81 -13.35
C ASP A 55 -12.93 -30.32 -14.77
N TRP A 56 -12.45 -29.56 -15.76
CA TRP A 56 -12.61 -29.88 -17.18
C TRP A 56 -11.80 -31.09 -17.66
N SER A 57 -10.81 -31.55 -16.89
CA SER A 57 -10.07 -32.79 -17.21
C SER A 57 -10.83 -34.04 -16.78
N GLN A 58 -11.63 -33.91 -15.72
CA GLN A 58 -12.42 -35.00 -15.15
C GLN A 58 -13.91 -34.89 -15.48
N LEU A 59 -14.32 -33.80 -16.13
CA LEU A 59 -15.70 -33.43 -16.45
C LEU A 59 -16.64 -33.57 -15.24
N LYS A 60 -16.21 -33.05 -14.08
CA LYS A 60 -16.96 -33.18 -12.83
C LYS A 60 -16.73 -32.00 -11.89
N TRP A 61 -17.72 -31.75 -11.03
CA TRP A 61 -17.59 -30.82 -9.91
C TRP A 61 -16.71 -31.41 -8.81
N ILE A 62 -15.81 -30.59 -8.28
CA ILE A 62 -14.91 -30.88 -7.16
C ILE A 62 -14.95 -29.75 -6.13
N ASP A 63 -14.37 -30.02 -4.96
CA ASP A 63 -14.23 -29.05 -3.88
C ASP A 63 -13.02 -28.14 -4.12
N GLY A 64 -13.27 -26.92 -4.59
CA GLY A 64 -12.24 -25.90 -4.85
C GLY A 64 -11.74 -25.19 -3.60
N SER A 65 -12.27 -25.48 -2.40
CA SER A 65 -11.98 -24.75 -1.16
C SER A 65 -10.49 -24.81 -0.77
N ALA A 66 -9.81 -25.93 -1.04
CA ALA A 66 -8.41 -26.11 -0.72
C ALA A 66 -7.49 -25.19 -1.55
N ASP A 67 -7.83 -24.95 -2.81
CA ASP A 67 -7.04 -24.10 -3.70
C ASP A 67 -7.32 -22.61 -3.47
N THR A 68 -8.55 -22.23 -3.11
CA THR A 68 -8.86 -20.86 -2.67
C THR A 68 -8.14 -20.50 -1.38
N LEU A 69 -8.11 -21.39 -0.38
CA LEU A 69 -7.38 -21.16 0.87
C LEU A 69 -5.88 -20.92 0.59
N LYS A 70 -5.28 -21.72 -0.30
CA LYS A 70 -3.88 -21.50 -0.72
C LYS A 70 -3.69 -20.17 -1.45
N LEU A 71 -4.60 -19.80 -2.35
CA LEU A 71 -4.53 -18.55 -3.10
C LEU A 71 -4.69 -17.33 -2.19
N GLN A 72 -5.68 -17.34 -1.29
CA GLN A 72 -5.91 -16.28 -0.31
C GLN A 72 -4.73 -16.15 0.65
N LEU A 73 -4.16 -17.27 1.11
CA LEU A 73 -2.97 -17.25 1.97
C LEU A 73 -1.75 -16.69 1.24
N SER A 74 -1.57 -17.04 -0.04
CA SER A 74 -0.50 -16.50 -0.88
C SER A 74 -0.64 -14.99 -1.10
N GLN A 75 -1.85 -14.52 -1.39
CA GLN A 75 -2.15 -13.09 -1.53
C GLN A 75 -1.94 -12.33 -0.22
N LEU A 76 -2.38 -12.91 0.91
CA LEU A 76 -2.17 -12.34 2.23
C LEU A 76 -0.67 -12.24 2.56
N ALA A 77 0.11 -13.30 2.28
CA ALA A 77 1.55 -13.32 2.49
C ALA A 77 2.27 -12.27 1.61
N ALA A 78 1.85 -12.11 0.36
CA ALA A 78 2.36 -11.08 -0.54
C ALA A 78 2.04 -9.66 -0.03
N GLY A 79 0.80 -9.43 0.42
CA GLY A 79 0.37 -8.17 1.02
C GLY A 79 1.18 -7.83 2.27
N LEU A 80 1.36 -8.80 3.18
CA LEU A 80 2.14 -8.63 4.41
C LEU A 80 3.61 -8.29 4.11
N LYS A 81 4.21 -8.93 3.12
CA LYS A 81 5.58 -8.62 2.66
C LYS A 81 5.69 -7.18 2.14
N SER A 82 4.73 -6.74 1.32
CA SER A 82 4.69 -5.36 0.81
C SER A 82 4.55 -4.34 1.95
N THR A 83 3.62 -4.57 2.88
CA THR A 83 3.43 -3.69 4.04
C THR A 83 4.69 -3.61 4.90
N GLY A 84 5.37 -4.73 5.13
CA GLY A 84 6.64 -4.77 5.87
C GLY A 84 7.75 -3.95 5.19
N GLN A 85 7.84 -4.00 3.86
CA GLN A 85 8.78 -3.17 3.09
C GLN A 85 8.44 -1.68 3.21
N THR A 86 7.17 -1.30 3.05
CA THR A 86 6.71 0.09 3.23
C THR A 86 7.02 0.60 4.63
N ALA A 87 6.78 -0.21 5.67
CA ALA A 87 7.09 0.15 7.05
C ALA A 87 8.60 0.36 7.27
N ALA A 88 9.45 -0.50 6.70
CA ALA A 88 10.89 -0.35 6.78
C ALA A 88 11.36 0.96 6.11
N THR A 89 10.87 1.25 4.90
CA THR A 89 11.19 2.50 4.20
C THR A 89 10.72 3.73 4.99
N ALA A 90 9.50 3.70 5.53
CA ALA A 90 8.98 4.79 6.36
C ALA A 90 9.84 5.03 7.61
N ASN A 91 10.32 3.96 8.25
CA ASN A 91 11.19 4.06 9.42
C ASN A 91 12.57 4.66 9.08
N THR A 92 13.14 4.31 7.93
CA THR A 92 14.38 4.94 7.42
C THR A 92 14.16 6.43 7.17
N THR A 93 13.10 6.80 6.43
CA THR A 93 12.78 8.21 6.16
C THR A 93 12.56 9.02 7.45
N ALA A 94 11.89 8.45 8.45
CA ALA A 94 11.69 9.10 9.74
C ALA A 94 13.01 9.31 10.49
N THR A 95 13.93 8.34 10.41
CA THR A 95 15.26 8.44 11.02
C THR A 95 16.09 9.53 10.34
N ASP A 96 16.12 9.57 9.01
CA ASP A 96 16.86 10.58 8.25
C ASP A 96 16.31 11.99 8.51
N ALA A 97 14.99 12.14 8.57
CA ALA A 97 14.35 13.41 8.89
C ALA A 97 14.71 13.90 10.31
N LYS A 98 14.77 12.98 11.28
CA LYS A 98 15.21 13.29 12.65
C LYS A 98 16.66 13.78 12.66
N THR A 99 17.58 13.07 11.99
CA THR A 99 18.99 13.48 11.92
C THR A 99 19.17 14.83 11.22
N ALA A 100 18.43 15.10 10.15
CA ALA A 100 18.45 16.40 9.48
C ALA A 100 17.96 17.54 10.39
N ALA A 101 16.90 17.29 11.16
CA ALA A 101 16.39 18.28 12.12
C ALA A 101 17.37 18.56 13.26
N GLU A 102 18.02 17.53 13.80
CA GLU A 102 19.07 17.67 14.82
C GLU A 102 20.26 18.49 14.28
N GLY A 103 20.72 18.20 13.06
CA GLY A 103 21.80 18.95 12.42
C GLY A 103 21.45 20.42 12.17
N ALA A 104 20.22 20.70 11.73
CA ALA A 104 19.74 22.07 11.54
C ALA A 104 19.66 22.85 12.87
N SER A 105 19.23 22.18 13.95
CA SER A 105 19.20 22.78 15.29
C SER A 105 20.59 23.18 15.77
N SER A 106 21.57 22.26 15.67
CA SER A 106 22.95 22.55 16.06
C SER A 106 23.58 23.69 15.24
N GLN A 107 23.27 23.76 13.93
CA GLN A 107 23.76 24.86 13.11
C GLN A 107 23.13 26.21 13.49
N ALA A 108 21.84 26.23 13.85
CA ALA A 108 21.16 27.43 14.33
C ALA A 108 21.77 27.94 15.64
N GLU A 109 22.10 27.04 16.57
CA GLU A 109 22.78 27.38 17.84
C GLU A 109 24.18 27.97 17.59
N GLN A 110 24.96 27.38 16.69
CA GLN A 110 26.30 27.89 16.33
C GLN A 110 26.22 29.28 15.69
N LEU A 111 25.25 29.51 14.80
CA LEU A 111 25.04 30.82 14.17
C LEU A 111 24.63 31.89 15.20
N GLN A 112 23.77 31.54 16.16
CA GLN A 112 23.42 32.45 17.25
C GLN A 112 24.63 32.81 18.11
N ALA A 113 25.46 31.83 18.46
CA ALA A 113 26.68 32.06 19.22
C ALA A 113 27.68 32.96 18.46
N ALA A 114 27.89 32.70 17.17
CA ALA A 114 28.77 33.52 16.33
C ALA A 114 28.28 34.96 16.19
N LEU A 115 26.96 35.18 16.08
CA LEU A 115 26.37 36.53 16.04
C LEU A 115 26.59 37.29 17.35
N LEU A 116 26.44 36.64 18.51
CA LEU A 116 26.74 37.22 19.81
C LEU A 116 28.21 37.63 19.93
N GLU A 117 29.13 36.75 19.54
CA GLU A 117 30.56 37.02 19.58
C GLU A 117 30.97 38.19 18.65
N ILE A 118 30.37 38.26 17.46
CA ILE A 118 30.56 39.40 16.55
C ILE A 118 30.00 40.69 17.17
N SER A 119 28.84 40.64 17.82
CA SER A 119 28.25 41.79 18.52
C SER A 119 29.18 42.31 19.62
N ASP A 120 29.72 41.42 20.45
CA ASP A 120 30.66 41.78 21.51
C ASP A 120 31.97 42.37 20.95
N LEU A 121 32.48 41.82 19.84
CA LEU A 121 33.68 42.33 19.18
C LEU A 121 33.45 43.74 18.60
N VAL A 122 32.31 43.96 17.95
CA VAL A 122 31.93 45.27 17.42
C VAL A 122 31.82 46.29 18.55
N LEU A 123 31.07 46.00 19.61
CA LEU A 123 30.90 46.87 20.78
C LEU A 123 32.23 47.19 21.49
N SER A 124 33.10 46.20 21.64
CA SER A 124 34.44 46.39 22.24
C SER A 124 35.34 47.28 21.37
N SER A 125 35.22 47.19 20.04
CA SER A 125 36.00 48.00 19.10
C SER A 125 35.53 49.46 19.01
N THR A 126 34.24 49.73 19.23
CA THR A 126 33.70 51.10 19.29
C THR A 126 34.10 51.81 20.58
N ILE A 127 34.09 51.11 21.71
CA ILE A 127 34.52 51.68 23.00
C ILE A 127 36.03 51.98 22.98
N ALA A 128 36.85 51.10 22.41
CA ALA A 128 38.30 51.31 22.30
C ALA A 128 38.70 52.47 21.36
N LYS A 129 37.83 52.88 20.42
CA LYS A 129 38.07 54.03 19.54
C LYS A 129 37.65 55.37 20.15
N ASP A 130 36.71 55.38 21.09
CA ASP A 130 36.28 56.62 21.75
C ASP A 130 37.31 57.11 22.80
N ASP A 131 38.08 56.20 23.39
CA ASP A 131 39.12 56.51 24.40
C ASP A 131 40.48 56.97 23.83
N THR A 132 40.63 57.11 22.49
CA THR A 132 41.90 57.56 21.86
C THR A 132 41.85 58.95 21.22
N ASN A 133 40.93 59.82 21.66
CA ASN A 133 41.05 61.25 21.35
C ASN A 133 41.86 61.95 22.47
N PRO A 134 43.10 62.41 22.21
CA PRO A 134 43.84 63.15 23.22
C PRO A 134 43.14 64.49 23.45
N VAL A 135 42.90 64.80 24.72
CA VAL A 135 42.52 66.14 25.18
C VAL A 135 43.69 67.08 24.88
N GLU A 136 43.67 67.75 23.73
CA GLU A 136 44.55 68.87 23.47
C GLU A 136 43.90 70.13 24.05
N GLY A 137 44.39 70.53 25.22
CA GLY A 137 44.12 71.84 25.81
C GLY A 137 44.66 72.94 24.92
N GLY A 138 43.90 74.03 24.78
CA GLY A 138 44.30 75.20 24.03
C GLY A 138 43.65 76.44 24.60
N THR A 139 44.30 77.02 25.61
CA THR A 139 44.10 78.40 26.06
C THR A 139 44.43 79.39 24.94
N LYS A 140 43.49 80.27 24.60
CA LYS A 140 43.68 81.74 24.50
C LYS A 140 42.40 82.45 24.12
#